data_AF-A0A0P7UHP6-F1
#
_entry.id   AF-A0A0P7UHP6-F1
#
_cell.length_a   1.000
_cell.length_b   1.000
_cell.length_c   1.000
_cell.angle_alpha   90.00
_cell.angle_beta   90.00
_cell.angle_gamma   90.00
#
_symmetry.space_group_name_H-M   'P 1'
#
loop_
_entity.id
_entity.type
_entity.pdbx_description
1 polymer ?
#
loop_
_entity_poly.entity_id
_entity_poly.type
_entity_poly.pdbx_seq_one_letter_code
_entity_poly.pdbx_strand_id
1 'polypeptide(L)'
;MYISTSPCGDARLNSPYEITADLHSGRPSVKKFHSHLRTKIESGEGTLPVRSRTDAQAWDGVLQGEQLVTMSCTDKISRWSVLGVQGSLLAHFVEPVYLHSLTVGSARHPGHLFRVLARRLEPLGSLPPPYRRNQLLLSGLSQSDGHQPGKSPCFSVNWTAGDGQMEVVNAATGKRKDSGTASRLCKRALFARWARLHRKLSASGRGDEPLVYCEAKLAARPYQTAKRQLFASLRDAGLGTWVKKPPEQDQFPLTA
;
A
#
# COMPACT_ATOMS: atom_id res chain seq x y z
N MET A 1 1.44 -7.61 -12.23
CA MET A 1 0.20 -7.22 -11.50
C MET A 1 -0.77 -6.62 -12.49
N TYR A 2 -2.07 -6.86 -12.34
CA TYR A 2 -3.11 -6.22 -13.14
C TYR A 2 -4.06 -5.41 -12.24
N ILE A 3 -4.47 -4.23 -12.71
CA ILE A 3 -5.55 -3.44 -12.13
C ILE A 3 -6.47 -2.95 -13.25
N SER A 4 -7.78 -3.03 -13.06
CA SER A 4 -8.76 -2.63 -14.09
C SER A 4 -8.77 -1.12 -14.37
N THR A 5 -8.25 -0.29 -13.47
CA THR A 5 -8.21 1.17 -13.59
C THR A 5 -6.98 1.73 -12.89
N SER A 6 -6.56 2.94 -13.29
CA SER A 6 -5.42 3.64 -12.67
C SER A 6 -5.56 3.68 -11.14
N PRO A 7 -4.50 3.36 -10.37
CA PRO A 7 -4.62 3.21 -8.93
C PRO A 7 -4.99 4.55 -8.29
N CYS A 8 -5.87 4.53 -7.28
CA CYS A 8 -6.25 5.76 -6.58
C CYS A 8 -5.01 6.49 -6.01
N GLY A 9 -5.12 7.80 -5.85
CA GLY A 9 -4.01 8.68 -5.53
C GLY A 9 -3.58 9.46 -6.75
N ASP A 10 -2.29 9.81 -6.79
CA ASP A 10 -1.75 10.75 -7.76
C ASP A 10 -1.86 10.24 -9.21
N ALA A 11 -1.72 8.93 -9.42
CA ALA A 11 -1.83 8.31 -10.74
C ALA A 11 -3.21 8.47 -11.41
N ARG A 12 -4.26 8.80 -10.64
CA ARG A 12 -5.62 9.01 -11.14
C ARG A 12 -5.98 10.49 -11.31
N LEU A 13 -5.13 11.41 -10.86
CA LEU A 13 -5.41 12.86 -10.92
C LEU A 13 -5.21 13.47 -12.29
N ASN A 14 -4.52 12.78 -13.19
CA ASN A 14 -4.21 13.35 -14.48
C ASN A 14 -5.49 13.52 -15.31
N SER A 15 -5.84 14.79 -15.54
CA SER A 15 -6.85 15.21 -16.48
C SER A 15 -6.25 15.15 -17.90
N PRO A 16 -6.94 14.63 -18.92
CA PRO A 16 -6.45 14.65 -20.31
C PRO A 16 -6.09 16.05 -20.84
N TYR A 17 -6.45 17.12 -20.13
CA TYR A 17 -6.10 18.51 -20.43
C TYR A 17 -4.71 18.95 -19.95
N GLU A 18 -4.02 18.20 -19.08
CA GLU A 18 -2.68 18.61 -18.61
C GLU A 18 -1.60 18.37 -19.67
N ILE A 19 -1.77 17.35 -20.52
CA ILE A 19 -0.80 17.02 -21.60
C ILE A 19 -0.76 18.13 -22.68
N THR A 20 -1.86 18.84 -22.89
CA THR A 20 -1.92 20.00 -23.80
C THR A 20 -1.57 21.32 -23.12
N ALA A 21 -1.74 21.42 -21.79
CA ALA A 21 -1.43 22.62 -21.02
C ALA A 21 0.07 22.81 -20.73
N ASP A 22 0.87 21.74 -20.81
CA ASP A 22 2.34 21.80 -20.67
C ASP A 22 3.01 22.73 -21.72
N LEU A 23 2.30 23.11 -22.78
CA LEU A 23 2.80 24.03 -23.80
C LEU A 23 2.37 25.50 -23.60
N HIS A 24 1.31 25.83 -22.83
CA HIS A 24 0.69 27.17 -22.95
C HIS A 24 0.04 27.84 -21.72
N SER A 25 0.09 27.32 -20.48
CA SER A 25 -0.55 28.10 -19.37
C SER A 25 0.14 28.08 -18.00
N GLY A 26 0.54 29.29 -17.58
CA GLY A 26 1.12 29.61 -16.26
C GLY A 26 0.11 29.71 -15.12
N ARG A 27 -0.84 28.76 -14.97
CA ARG A 27 -1.72 28.74 -13.78
C ARG A 27 -1.00 28.10 -12.57
N PRO A 28 -0.83 28.78 -11.41
CA PRO A 28 0.05 28.30 -10.32
C PRO A 28 -0.58 27.33 -9.31
N SER A 29 -1.90 27.17 -9.25
CA SER A 29 -2.57 26.55 -8.08
C SER A 29 -2.62 25.02 -8.08
N VAL A 30 -2.70 24.37 -9.25
CA VAL A 30 -2.72 22.89 -9.37
C VAL A 30 -1.31 22.29 -9.24
N LYS A 31 -0.28 23.09 -9.53
CA LYS A 31 1.13 22.69 -9.51
C LYS A 31 1.66 22.28 -8.13
N LYS A 32 1.02 22.71 -7.04
CA LYS A 32 1.59 22.66 -5.68
C LYS A 32 1.71 21.26 -5.07
N PHE A 33 0.98 20.26 -5.59
CA PHE A 33 0.90 18.93 -4.97
C PHE A 33 1.13 17.73 -5.92
N HIS A 34 1.70 17.93 -7.10
CA HIS A 34 2.03 16.80 -7.98
C HIS A 34 2.99 15.83 -7.28
N SER A 35 2.79 14.53 -7.52
CA SER A 35 3.58 13.44 -6.93
C SER A 35 3.55 13.35 -5.40
N HIS A 36 2.80 14.21 -4.70
CA HIS A 36 2.69 14.15 -3.24
C HIS A 36 1.95 12.89 -2.79
N LEU A 37 2.23 12.48 -1.56
CA LEU A 37 1.52 11.42 -0.88
C LEU A 37 0.06 11.80 -0.69
N ARG A 38 -0.83 10.80 -0.81
CA ARG A 38 -2.27 11.01 -0.72
C ARG A 38 -2.92 9.97 0.16
N THR A 39 -4.04 10.34 0.76
CA THR A 39 -4.80 9.45 1.63
C THR A 39 -6.20 9.28 1.10
N LYS A 40 -6.72 8.06 1.21
CA LYS A 40 -8.12 7.75 0.95
C LYS A 40 -9.00 8.53 1.89
N ILE A 41 -10.10 9.04 1.35
CA ILE A 41 -11.17 9.65 2.14
C ILE A 41 -11.96 8.50 2.77
N GLU A 42 -12.20 8.59 4.07
CA GLU A 42 -13.09 7.67 4.77
C GLU A 42 -14.49 7.69 4.14
N SER A 43 -15.11 6.52 3.97
CA SER A 43 -16.42 6.37 3.32
C SER A 43 -16.49 6.89 1.87
N GLY A 44 -15.35 7.01 1.19
CA GLY A 44 -15.28 7.45 -0.20
C GLY A 44 -14.23 6.72 -1.04
N GLU A 45 -14.29 6.92 -2.35
CA GLU A 45 -13.35 6.33 -3.33
C GLU A 45 -12.22 7.29 -3.74
N GLY A 46 -12.36 8.56 -3.34
CA GLY A 46 -11.41 9.63 -3.65
C GLY A 46 -10.17 9.62 -2.75
N THR A 47 -9.25 10.54 -3.05
CA THR A 47 -8.05 10.76 -2.23
C THR A 47 -7.76 12.25 -2.07
N LEU A 48 -7.16 12.63 -0.95
CA LEU A 48 -6.69 13.99 -0.66
C LEU A 48 -5.18 14.01 -0.45
N PRO A 49 -4.47 15.11 -0.75
CA PRO A 49 -3.06 15.27 -0.36
C PRO A 49 -2.89 15.10 1.15
N VAL A 50 -1.79 14.47 1.56
CA VAL A 50 -1.44 14.39 2.99
C VAL A 50 -1.16 15.80 3.51
N ARG A 51 -1.91 16.21 4.54
CA ARG A 51 -1.72 17.50 5.24
C ARG A 51 -1.05 17.34 6.61
N SER A 52 -1.02 16.13 7.16
CA SER A 52 -0.49 15.90 8.50
C SER A 52 1.03 16.03 8.55
N ARG A 53 1.53 16.66 9.62
CA ARG A 53 2.95 16.66 10.00
C ARG A 53 3.32 15.44 10.84
N THR A 54 2.34 14.79 11.48
CA THR A 54 2.55 13.58 12.28
C THR A 54 2.55 12.35 11.38
N ASP A 55 3.39 11.38 11.72
CA ASP A 55 3.56 10.16 10.93
C ASP A 55 2.68 8.99 11.42
N ALA A 56 1.86 9.19 12.47
CA ALA A 56 0.93 8.22 13.01
C ALA A 56 -0.39 8.88 13.47
N GLN A 57 -1.49 8.14 13.34
CA GLN A 57 -2.78 8.49 13.92
C GLN A 57 -2.83 8.05 15.39
N ALA A 58 -3.65 8.73 16.19
CA ALA A 58 -3.97 8.33 17.56
C ALA A 58 -5.14 7.32 17.56
N TRP A 59 -5.07 6.29 18.40
CA TRP A 59 -6.10 5.23 18.44
C TRP A 59 -7.43 5.75 19.01
N ASP A 60 -7.34 6.44 20.13
CA ASP A 60 -8.45 7.13 20.80
C ASP A 60 -9.09 8.21 19.92
N GLY A 61 -8.27 9.03 19.24
CA GLY A 61 -8.76 10.04 18.30
C GLY A 61 -9.63 9.44 17.21
N VAL A 62 -9.17 8.37 16.54
CA VAL A 62 -9.96 7.68 15.51
C VAL A 62 -11.25 7.08 16.10
N LEU A 63 -11.20 6.50 17.29
CA LEU A 63 -12.40 5.96 17.95
C LEU A 63 -13.40 7.05 18.36
N GLN A 64 -12.93 8.27 18.64
CA GLN A 64 -13.74 9.44 18.98
C GLN A 64 -14.24 10.20 17.73
N GLY A 65 -13.94 9.71 16.53
CA GLY A 65 -14.45 10.25 15.27
C GLY A 65 -13.45 11.08 14.46
N GLU A 66 -12.17 11.12 14.84
CA GLU A 66 -11.13 11.61 13.91
C GLU A 66 -11.09 10.72 12.68
N GLN A 67 -10.85 11.34 11.52
CA GLN A 67 -10.91 10.65 10.25
C GLN A 67 -9.89 9.51 10.15
N LEU A 68 -10.34 8.32 9.75
CA LEU A 68 -9.44 7.20 9.47
C LEU A 68 -8.67 7.43 8.16
N VAL A 69 -7.39 7.70 8.29
CA VAL A 69 -6.50 8.00 7.17
C VAL A 69 -5.78 6.74 6.70
N THR A 70 -5.92 6.39 5.41
CA THR A 70 -5.19 5.28 4.77
C THR A 70 -4.50 5.73 3.50
N MET A 71 -3.19 5.46 3.36
CA MET A 71 -2.42 5.81 2.16
C MET A 71 -3.07 5.29 0.86
N SER A 72 -2.92 6.07 -0.22
CA SER A 72 -3.47 5.75 -1.54
C SER A 72 -2.84 4.49 -2.16
N CYS A 73 -3.49 3.93 -3.18
CA CYS A 73 -2.95 2.76 -3.87
C CYS A 73 -1.65 3.09 -4.63
N THR A 74 -1.56 4.28 -5.23
CA THR A 74 -0.33 4.76 -5.90
C THR A 74 0.85 4.80 -4.93
N ASP A 75 0.63 5.29 -3.69
CA ASP A 75 1.67 5.35 -2.65
C ASP A 75 2.09 3.94 -2.18
N LYS A 76 1.12 3.02 -2.05
CA LYS A 76 1.41 1.62 -1.70
C LYS A 76 2.23 0.91 -2.78
N ILE A 77 1.93 1.15 -4.06
CA ILE A 77 2.72 0.62 -5.19
C ILE A 77 4.14 1.23 -5.20
N SER A 78 4.27 2.54 -4.93
CA SER A 78 5.57 3.20 -4.78
C SER A 78 6.39 2.53 -3.66
N ARG A 79 5.75 2.23 -2.53
CA ARG A 79 6.37 1.52 -1.41
C ARG A 79 6.80 0.10 -1.76
N TRP A 80 5.99 -0.65 -2.51
CA TRP A 80 6.35 -2.00 -2.98
C TRP A 80 7.53 -1.99 -3.95
N SER A 81 7.70 -0.90 -4.70
CA SER A 81 8.84 -0.71 -5.61
C SER A 81 10.17 -0.55 -4.88
N VAL A 82 10.16 -0.42 -3.54
CA VAL A 82 11.37 -0.34 -2.71
C VAL A 82 11.44 -1.52 -1.75
N LEU A 83 10.36 -1.79 -1.02
CA LEU A 83 10.35 -2.78 0.06
C LEU A 83 9.94 -4.18 -0.38
N GLY A 84 9.55 -4.33 -1.65
CA GLY A 84 8.91 -5.53 -2.16
C GLY A 84 7.47 -5.72 -1.64
N VAL A 85 6.77 -6.67 -2.26
CA VAL A 85 5.35 -6.97 -1.96
C VAL A 85 5.17 -7.89 -0.75
N GLN A 86 6.21 -8.63 -0.36
CA GLN A 86 6.18 -9.66 0.68
C GLN A 86 5.94 -9.10 2.10
N GLY A 87 6.28 -7.83 2.33
CA GLY A 87 6.14 -7.19 3.63
C GLY A 87 7.17 -7.65 4.66
N SER A 88 7.08 -7.10 5.87
CA SER A 88 8.11 -7.31 6.91
C SER A 88 8.17 -8.74 7.45
N LEU A 89 7.03 -9.43 7.56
CA LEU A 89 7.02 -10.79 8.11
C LEU A 89 7.69 -11.79 7.18
N LEU A 90 7.34 -11.80 5.89
CA LEU A 90 7.98 -12.73 4.94
C LEU A 90 9.44 -12.38 4.66
N ALA A 91 9.87 -11.14 4.90
CA ALA A 91 11.28 -10.74 4.78
C ALA A 91 12.23 -11.48 5.75
N HIS A 92 11.71 -12.26 6.70
CA HIS A 92 12.51 -13.19 7.51
C HIS A 92 12.97 -14.42 6.73
N PHE A 93 12.25 -14.80 5.67
CA PHE A 93 12.45 -16.08 4.97
C PHE A 93 12.86 -15.91 3.51
N VAL A 94 12.51 -14.78 2.90
CA VAL A 94 12.76 -14.54 1.48
C VAL A 94 13.36 -13.17 1.24
N GLU A 95 14.18 -13.07 0.19
CA GLU A 95 14.62 -11.80 -0.36
C GLU A 95 13.42 -10.97 -0.88
N PRO A 96 13.58 -9.64 -1.05
CA PRO A 96 12.52 -8.76 -1.49
C PRO A 96 11.94 -9.18 -2.84
N VAL A 97 10.62 -9.43 -2.87
CA VAL A 97 9.91 -9.80 -4.09
C VAL A 97 9.33 -8.56 -4.73
N TYR A 98 9.75 -8.26 -5.95
CA TYR A 98 9.29 -7.10 -6.69
C TYR A 98 8.33 -7.49 -7.81
N LEU A 99 7.36 -6.62 -8.08
CA LEU A 99 6.55 -6.73 -9.28
C LEU A 99 7.44 -6.38 -10.47
N HIS A 100 7.47 -7.26 -11.48
CA HIS A 100 8.14 -6.96 -12.74
C HIS A 100 7.34 -5.94 -13.57
N SER A 101 6.01 -6.15 -13.64
CA SER A 101 5.11 -5.32 -14.43
C SER A 101 3.81 -4.96 -13.71
N LEU A 102 3.21 -3.84 -14.12
CA LEU A 102 1.86 -3.40 -13.76
C LEU A 102 1.08 -3.02 -15.02
N THR A 103 0.05 -3.82 -15.32
CA THR A 103 -0.87 -3.60 -16.42
C THR A 103 -2.14 -2.90 -15.91
N VAL A 104 -2.55 -1.81 -16.58
CA VAL A 104 -3.73 -1.02 -16.24
C VAL A 104 -4.78 -1.15 -17.33
N GLY A 105 -5.97 -1.68 -16.98
CA GLY A 105 -7.05 -1.96 -17.92
C GLY A 105 -7.62 -0.73 -18.61
N SER A 106 -8.12 0.23 -17.84
CA SER A 106 -8.60 1.53 -18.31
C SER A 106 -7.52 2.60 -18.08
N ALA A 107 -6.42 2.50 -18.81
CA ALA A 107 -5.35 3.47 -18.74
C ALA A 107 -5.65 4.66 -19.64
N ARG A 108 -6.12 5.78 -19.07
CA ARG A 108 -6.17 7.04 -19.85
C ARG A 108 -4.75 7.49 -20.21
N HIS A 109 -3.77 7.38 -19.28
CA HIS A 109 -2.37 7.77 -19.51
C HIS A 109 -1.37 6.99 -18.60
N PRO A 110 -0.80 5.84 -19.03
CA PRO A 110 0.19 5.10 -18.22
C PRO A 110 1.46 5.91 -17.95
N GLY A 111 1.80 6.88 -18.83
CA GLY A 111 2.96 7.76 -18.66
C GLY A 111 2.90 8.64 -17.40
N HIS A 112 1.71 9.05 -16.94
CA HIS A 112 1.60 9.81 -15.68
C HIS A 112 1.96 8.93 -14.48
N LEU A 113 1.42 7.71 -14.41
CA LEU A 113 1.77 6.75 -13.37
C LEU A 113 3.29 6.50 -13.35
N PHE A 114 3.92 6.34 -14.52
CA PHE A 114 5.37 6.19 -14.61
C PHE A 114 6.10 7.38 -13.96
N ARG A 115 5.78 8.61 -14.37
CA ARG A 115 6.44 9.83 -13.86
C ARG A 115 6.28 9.97 -12.35
N VAL A 116 5.08 9.70 -11.83
CA VAL A 116 4.82 9.76 -10.38
C VAL A 116 5.68 8.74 -9.62
N LEU A 117 5.73 7.49 -10.10
CA LEU A 117 6.54 6.46 -9.46
C LEU A 117 8.03 6.81 -9.55
N ALA A 118 8.52 7.23 -10.72
CA ALA A 118 9.91 7.63 -10.91
C ALA A 118 10.30 8.80 -9.99
N ARG A 119 9.48 9.86 -9.95
CA ARG A 119 9.71 11.06 -9.13
C ARG A 119 9.83 10.74 -7.63
N ARG A 120 9.09 9.75 -7.15
CA ARG A 120 9.12 9.33 -5.74
C ARG A 120 10.34 8.47 -5.40
N LEU A 121 10.94 7.83 -6.39
CA LEU A 121 12.12 6.98 -6.21
C LEU A 121 13.42 7.75 -6.46
N GLU A 122 13.39 8.82 -7.24
CA GLU A 122 14.52 9.71 -7.54
C GLU A 122 15.29 10.19 -6.29
N PRO A 123 14.66 10.74 -5.24
CA PRO A 123 15.39 11.27 -4.07
C PRO A 123 15.91 10.18 -3.12
N LEU A 124 15.61 8.91 -3.38
CA LEU A 124 15.98 7.83 -2.48
C LEU A 124 17.47 7.57 -2.59
N GLY A 125 18.22 7.58 -1.49
CA GLY A 125 19.65 7.24 -1.47
C GLY A 125 19.95 5.75 -1.65
N SER A 126 21.15 5.33 -1.26
CA SER A 126 21.54 3.91 -1.22
C SER A 126 20.68 3.12 -0.23
N LEU A 127 20.17 1.97 -0.65
CA LEU A 127 19.37 1.07 0.18
C LEU A 127 20.24 -0.05 0.78
N PRO A 128 19.88 -0.59 1.96
CA PRO A 128 20.58 -1.74 2.51
C PRO A 128 20.36 -2.96 1.60
N PRO A 129 21.41 -3.76 1.30
CA PRO A 129 21.21 -5.05 0.64
C PRO A 129 20.21 -5.91 1.41
N PRO A 130 19.35 -6.70 0.74
CA PRO A 130 19.20 -6.84 -0.73
C PRO A 130 18.17 -5.87 -1.36
N TYR A 131 17.78 -4.78 -0.69
CA TYR A 131 16.75 -3.87 -1.20
C TYR A 131 17.27 -2.98 -2.32
N ARG A 132 16.42 -2.73 -3.31
CA ARG A 132 16.71 -1.89 -4.47
C ARG A 132 15.50 -1.07 -4.91
N ARG A 133 15.75 -0.08 -5.77
CA ARG A 133 14.70 0.64 -6.51
C ARG A 133 14.25 -0.23 -7.68
N ASN A 134 13.01 -0.70 -7.65
CA ASN A 134 12.42 -1.46 -8.74
C ASN A 134 11.66 -0.53 -9.69
N GLN A 135 12.14 -0.41 -10.92
CA GLN A 135 11.41 0.26 -11.98
C GLN A 135 10.39 -0.70 -12.58
N LEU A 136 9.11 -0.39 -12.39
CA LEU A 136 8.00 -1.22 -12.90
C LEU A 136 7.82 -1.02 -14.40
N LEU A 137 7.73 -2.11 -15.15
CA LEU A 137 7.22 -2.07 -16.51
C LEU A 137 5.73 -1.74 -16.47
N LEU A 138 5.34 -0.58 -17.02
CA LEU A 138 3.94 -0.16 -17.06
C LEU A 138 3.36 -0.35 -18.46
N SER A 139 2.20 -0.98 -18.52
CA SER A 139 1.45 -1.15 -19.76
C SER A 139 -0.04 -0.81 -19.59
N GLY A 140 -0.65 -0.31 -20.65
CA GLY A 140 -2.10 -0.22 -20.79
C GLY A 140 -2.62 -1.37 -21.65
N LEU A 141 -3.91 -1.68 -21.55
CA LEU A 141 -4.56 -2.55 -22.54
C LEU A 141 -4.82 -1.75 -23.83
N SER A 142 -4.77 -2.45 -24.97
CA SER A 142 -5.10 -1.88 -26.28
C SER A 142 -6.58 -1.54 -26.43
N GLN A 143 -7.45 -2.29 -25.73
CA GLN A 143 -8.87 -2.02 -25.60
C GLN A 143 -9.20 -1.80 -24.14
N SER A 144 -9.90 -0.70 -23.85
CA SER A 144 -10.40 -0.40 -22.52
C SER A 144 -11.92 -0.42 -22.54
N ASP A 145 -12.52 -1.20 -21.65
CA ASP A 145 -13.94 -1.05 -21.38
C ASP A 145 -14.24 0.37 -20.90
N GLY A 146 -15.30 0.96 -21.45
CA GLY A 146 -15.78 2.28 -21.05
C GLY A 146 -16.05 2.33 -19.56
N HIS A 147 -15.79 3.49 -18.94
CA HIS A 147 -16.14 3.69 -17.55
C HIS A 147 -17.66 3.54 -17.38
N GLN A 148 -18.09 2.56 -16.60
CA GLN A 148 -19.50 2.41 -16.23
C GLN A 148 -19.76 3.30 -15.01
N PRO A 149 -20.50 4.43 -15.16
CA PRO A 149 -20.88 5.26 -14.03
C PRO A 149 -21.85 4.48 -13.15
N GLY A 150 -21.59 4.44 -11.84
CA GLY A 150 -22.44 3.71 -10.91
C GLY A 150 -21.93 3.81 -9.47
N LYS A 151 -22.80 3.44 -8.53
CA LYS A 151 -22.39 3.29 -7.12
C LYS A 151 -21.47 2.08 -7.02
N SER A 152 -20.26 2.27 -6.50
CA SER A 152 -19.40 1.10 -6.25
C SER A 152 -20.00 0.21 -5.17
N PRO A 153 -19.85 -1.11 -5.31
CA PRO A 153 -20.29 -2.04 -4.28
C PRO A 153 -19.53 -1.81 -2.97
N CYS A 154 -20.23 -1.90 -1.84
CA CYS A 154 -19.62 -1.86 -0.50
C CYS A 154 -19.07 -3.23 -0.07
N PHE A 155 -18.46 -3.96 -1.01
CA PHE A 155 -17.80 -5.23 -0.73
C PHE A 155 -16.54 -5.41 -1.57
N SER A 156 -15.64 -6.25 -1.08
CA SER A 156 -14.42 -6.68 -1.76
C SER A 156 -14.44 -8.19 -1.89
N VAL A 157 -14.11 -8.70 -3.08
CA VAL A 157 -13.99 -10.13 -3.35
C VAL A 157 -12.52 -10.49 -3.43
N ASN A 158 -12.11 -11.59 -2.80
CA ASN A 158 -10.75 -12.11 -2.89
C ASN A 158 -10.73 -13.61 -3.13
N TRP A 159 -9.69 -14.07 -3.82
CA TRP A 159 -9.42 -15.48 -4.12
C TRP A 159 -7.91 -15.68 -4.33
N THR A 160 -7.38 -16.80 -3.84
CA THR A 160 -6.00 -17.26 -4.06
C THR A 160 -6.05 -18.64 -4.71
N ALA A 161 -5.10 -18.94 -5.61
CA ALA A 161 -4.99 -20.27 -6.19
C ALA A 161 -4.91 -21.35 -5.10
N GLY A 162 -5.74 -22.38 -5.24
CA GLY A 162 -5.94 -23.43 -4.24
C GLY A 162 -7.14 -23.21 -3.30
N ASP A 163 -7.75 -22.02 -3.29
CA ASP A 163 -8.99 -21.80 -2.56
C ASP A 163 -10.19 -22.45 -3.29
N GLY A 164 -11.00 -23.21 -2.56
CA GLY A 164 -12.20 -23.85 -3.11
C GLY A 164 -13.33 -22.88 -3.46
N GLN A 165 -13.37 -21.68 -2.86
CA GLN A 165 -14.40 -20.65 -3.07
C GLN A 165 -13.83 -19.23 -2.92
N MET A 166 -14.54 -18.26 -3.50
CA MET A 166 -14.26 -16.82 -3.31
C MET A 166 -14.68 -16.37 -1.91
N GLU A 167 -13.91 -15.47 -1.30
CA GLU A 167 -14.27 -14.83 -0.03
C GLU A 167 -14.79 -13.41 -0.30
N VAL A 168 -15.96 -13.08 0.24
CA VAL A 168 -16.58 -11.74 0.14
C VAL A 168 -16.48 -11.01 1.48
N VAL A 169 -15.89 -9.82 1.48
CA VAL A 169 -15.65 -8.98 2.66
C VAL A 169 -16.47 -7.70 2.55
N ASN A 170 -17.18 -7.32 3.62
CA ASN A 170 -17.80 -6.00 3.71
C ASN A 170 -16.70 -4.93 3.85
N ALA A 171 -16.65 -3.98 2.93
CA ALA A 171 -15.56 -3.01 2.85
C ALA A 171 -15.55 -2.02 4.02
N ALA A 172 -16.70 -1.77 4.65
CA ALA A 172 -16.83 -0.87 5.80
C ALA A 172 -16.37 -1.55 7.10
N THR A 173 -16.71 -2.83 7.31
CA THR A 173 -16.38 -3.54 8.56
C THR A 173 -15.05 -4.29 8.50
N GLY A 174 -14.54 -4.58 7.30
CA GLY A 174 -13.34 -5.40 7.09
C GLY A 174 -13.51 -6.87 7.45
N LYS A 175 -14.76 -7.33 7.64
CA LYS A 175 -15.12 -8.72 8.02
C LYS A 175 -15.87 -9.41 6.88
N ARG A 176 -15.88 -10.74 6.90
CA ARG A 176 -16.60 -11.54 5.91
C ARG A 176 -18.08 -11.19 5.91
N LYS A 177 -18.67 -11.00 4.72
CA LYS A 177 -20.05 -10.54 4.54
C LYS A 177 -21.07 -11.60 4.97
N ASP A 178 -20.76 -12.87 4.78
CA ASP A 178 -21.63 -14.02 5.06
C ASP A 178 -21.79 -14.32 6.56
N SER A 179 -20.70 -14.19 7.32
CA SER A 179 -20.58 -14.75 8.67
C SER A 179 -20.18 -13.70 9.71
N GLY A 180 -19.77 -12.49 9.29
CA GLY A 180 -19.21 -11.49 10.20
C GLY A 180 -17.85 -11.88 10.81
N THR A 181 -17.27 -13.01 10.40
CA THR A 181 -15.98 -13.49 10.91
C THR A 181 -14.80 -12.77 10.26
N ALA A 182 -13.60 -12.93 10.82
CA ALA A 182 -12.40 -12.32 10.27
C ALA A 182 -12.04 -12.91 8.89
N SER A 183 -11.62 -12.05 7.96
CA SER A 183 -11.11 -12.47 6.63
C SER A 183 -9.83 -13.31 6.76
N ARG A 184 -9.60 -14.26 5.84
CA ARG A 184 -8.32 -14.99 5.71
C ARG A 184 -7.13 -14.08 5.39
N LEU A 185 -7.40 -12.86 4.92
CA LEU A 185 -6.40 -11.84 4.61
C LEU A 185 -6.16 -10.85 5.77
N CYS A 186 -6.84 -11.01 6.90
CA CYS A 186 -6.64 -10.13 8.05
C CYS A 186 -5.25 -10.36 8.70
N LYS A 187 -4.78 -9.37 9.46
CA LYS A 187 -3.44 -9.42 10.10
C LYS A 187 -3.25 -10.68 10.95
N ARG A 188 -4.26 -11.08 11.72
CA ARG A 188 -4.24 -12.26 12.59
C ARG A 188 -4.10 -13.55 11.78
N ALA A 189 -4.88 -13.73 10.71
CA ALA A 189 -4.81 -14.92 9.87
C ALA A 189 -3.45 -15.05 9.17
N LEU A 190 -2.91 -13.94 8.63
CA LEU A 190 -1.58 -13.94 8.01
C LEU A 190 -0.46 -14.18 9.03
N PHE A 191 -0.57 -13.62 10.23
CA PHE A 191 0.40 -13.85 11.29
C PHE A 191 0.41 -15.30 11.78
N ALA A 192 -0.76 -15.93 11.91
CA ALA A 192 -0.85 -17.35 12.25
C ALA A 192 -0.18 -18.25 11.19
N ARG A 193 -0.36 -17.94 9.90
CA ARG A 193 0.35 -18.63 8.81
C ARG A 193 1.85 -18.45 8.91
N TRP A 194 2.30 -17.21 9.14
CA TRP A 194 3.71 -16.89 9.30
C TRP A 194 4.33 -17.62 10.49
N ALA A 195 3.67 -17.64 11.65
CA ALA A 195 4.17 -18.30 12.85
C ALA A 195 4.30 -19.81 12.67
N ARG A 196 3.36 -20.46 11.97
CA ARG A 196 3.50 -21.88 11.61
C ARG A 196 4.73 -22.15 10.74
N LEU A 197 5.02 -21.28 9.78
CA LEU A 197 6.22 -21.37 8.95
C LEU A 197 7.49 -21.13 9.78
N HIS A 198 7.48 -20.08 10.61
CA HIS A 198 8.58 -19.74 11.50
C HIS A 198 8.96 -20.92 12.39
N ARG A 199 7.99 -21.55 13.08
CA ARG A 199 8.25 -22.71 13.94
C ARG A 199 8.83 -23.90 13.19
N LYS A 200 8.37 -24.15 11.96
CA LYS A 200 8.88 -25.25 11.12
C LYS A 200 10.34 -25.03 10.69
N LEU A 201 10.72 -23.78 10.40
CA LEU A 201 12.08 -23.43 9.96
C LEU A 201 13.05 -23.25 11.14
N SER A 202 12.54 -22.82 12.30
CA SER A 202 13.33 -22.57 13.50
C SER A 202 13.51 -23.81 14.38
N ALA A 203 13.55 -25.03 13.81
CA ALA A 203 13.60 -26.33 14.49
C ALA A 203 14.86 -26.57 15.37
N SER A 204 15.57 -25.51 15.75
CA SER A 204 16.76 -25.52 16.62
C SER A 204 16.53 -24.60 17.83
N GLY A 205 15.82 -25.10 18.84
CA GLY A 205 16.06 -24.78 20.26
C GLY A 205 15.61 -23.42 20.82
N ARG A 206 14.87 -22.57 20.10
CA ARG A 206 14.24 -21.39 20.73
C ARG A 206 12.80 -21.71 21.11
N GLY A 207 12.57 -21.72 22.42
CA GLY A 207 11.34 -22.14 23.08
C GLY A 207 10.09 -21.38 22.65
N ASP A 208 8.97 -21.82 23.22
CA ASP A 208 7.60 -21.41 22.93
C ASP A 208 7.28 -19.97 23.41
N GLU A 209 8.17 -19.02 23.10
CA GLU A 209 8.02 -17.63 23.50
C GLU A 209 6.82 -17.02 22.76
N PRO A 210 5.92 -16.32 23.47
CA PRO A 210 4.73 -15.73 22.87
C PRO A 210 5.13 -14.71 21.80
N LEU A 211 4.76 -14.98 20.55
CA LEU A 211 5.05 -14.09 19.43
C LEU A 211 4.03 -12.95 19.38
N VAL A 212 4.51 -11.71 19.50
CA VAL A 212 3.70 -10.49 19.31
C VAL A 212 3.88 -9.97 17.88
N TYR A 213 2.78 -9.57 17.24
CA TYR A 213 2.78 -9.20 15.82
C TYR A 213 3.70 -8.00 15.50
N CYS A 214 3.68 -6.96 16.32
CA CYS A 214 4.55 -5.79 16.13
C CYS A 214 6.04 -6.16 16.25
N GLU A 215 6.41 -6.97 17.25
CA GLU A 215 7.78 -7.40 17.50
C GLU A 215 8.31 -8.27 16.36
N ALA A 216 7.52 -9.24 15.91
CA ALA A 216 7.87 -10.07 14.76
C ALA A 216 8.11 -9.23 13.50
N LYS A 217 7.34 -8.14 13.31
CA LYS A 217 7.59 -7.20 12.21
C LYS A 217 8.87 -6.39 12.41
N LEU A 218 9.14 -5.92 13.63
CA LEU A 218 10.33 -5.12 13.94
C LEU A 218 11.63 -5.92 13.83
N ALA A 219 11.57 -7.22 14.10
CA ALA A 219 12.71 -8.14 13.98
C ALA A 219 13.26 -8.26 12.55
N ALA A 220 12.49 -7.92 11.50
CA ALA A 220 12.96 -7.82 10.12
C ALA A 220 13.79 -6.54 9.90
N ARG A 221 14.99 -6.47 10.49
CA ARG A 221 15.81 -5.23 10.55
C ARG A 221 16.16 -4.62 9.18
N PRO A 222 16.56 -5.41 8.16
CA PRO A 222 16.83 -4.84 6.83
C PRO A 222 15.58 -4.18 6.21
N TYR A 223 14.42 -4.84 6.32
CA TYR A 223 13.14 -4.30 5.87
C TYR A 223 12.80 -2.97 6.58
N GLN A 224 12.93 -2.92 7.91
CA GLN A 224 12.62 -1.71 8.67
C GLN A 224 13.57 -0.56 8.34
N THR A 225 14.84 -0.86 8.06
CA THR A 225 15.84 0.14 7.66
C THR A 225 15.50 0.74 6.30
N ALA A 226 15.26 -0.09 5.28
CA ALA A 226 14.83 0.38 3.96
C ALA A 226 13.51 1.17 4.04
N LYS A 227 12.58 0.75 4.90
CA LYS A 227 11.30 1.45 5.11
C LYS A 227 11.50 2.85 5.70
N ARG A 228 12.37 2.99 6.70
CA ARG A 228 12.70 4.31 7.29
C ARG A 228 13.35 5.22 6.26
N GLN A 229 14.29 4.71 5.46
CA GLN A 229 14.95 5.48 4.40
C GLN A 229 13.95 5.95 3.34
N LEU A 230 13.03 5.09 2.90
CA LEU A 230 11.96 5.47 1.97
C LEU A 230 11.11 6.62 2.55
N PHE A 231 10.66 6.49 3.78
CA PHE A 231 9.78 7.49 4.39
C PHE A 231 10.50 8.81 4.66
N ALA A 232 11.77 8.76 5.05
CA ALA A 232 12.61 9.96 5.18
C ALA A 232 12.77 10.65 3.82
N SER A 233 13.17 9.91 2.79
CA SER A 233 13.37 10.45 1.44
C SER A 233 12.13 11.14 0.87
N LEU A 234 10.94 10.57 1.06
CA LEU A 234 9.68 11.20 0.62
C LEU A 234 9.40 12.52 1.34
N ARG A 235 9.64 12.56 2.65
CA ARG A 235 9.45 13.77 3.47
C ARG A 235 10.48 14.84 3.10
N ASP A 236 11.74 14.45 2.99
CA ASP A 236 12.87 15.35 2.73
C ASP A 236 12.80 15.92 1.30
N ALA A 237 12.24 15.18 0.35
CA ALA A 237 11.90 15.65 -1.00
C ALA A 237 10.63 16.52 -1.08
N GLY A 238 10.00 16.83 0.06
CA GLY A 238 8.78 17.64 0.11
C GLY A 238 7.54 16.96 -0.43
N LEU A 239 7.54 15.63 -0.64
CA LEU A 239 6.40 14.88 -1.18
C LEU A 239 5.37 14.49 -0.10
N GLY A 240 5.60 14.90 1.15
CA GLY A 240 4.72 14.66 2.30
C GLY A 240 5.17 13.51 3.20
N THR A 241 4.53 13.41 4.37
CA THR A 241 4.85 12.41 5.39
C THR A 241 4.00 11.15 5.21
N TRP A 242 4.61 9.96 5.27
CA TRP A 242 3.84 8.72 5.23
C TRP A 242 3.04 8.53 6.53
N VAL A 243 1.71 8.43 6.42
CA VAL A 243 0.83 8.23 7.57
C VAL A 243 0.72 6.75 7.94
N LYS A 244 1.16 6.41 9.15
CA LYS A 244 1.03 5.09 9.78
C LYS A 244 -0.29 5.00 10.55
N LYS A 245 -0.70 3.75 10.82
CA LYS A 245 -1.77 3.45 11.76
C LYS A 245 -1.25 3.58 13.19
N PRO A 246 -2.14 3.74 14.19
CA PRO A 246 -1.73 3.72 15.59
C PRO A 246 -0.99 2.41 15.92
N PRO A 247 0.08 2.44 16.73
CA PRO A 247 0.89 1.27 17.05
C PRO A 247 0.07 0.15 17.72
N GLU A 248 -0.96 0.49 18.48
CA GLU A 248 -1.89 -0.41 19.17
C GLU A 248 -2.55 -1.40 18.20
N GLN A 249 -2.76 -1.00 16.93
CA GLN A 249 -3.31 -1.88 15.89
C GLN A 249 -2.45 -3.13 15.64
N ASP A 250 -1.14 -3.05 15.90
CA ASP A 250 -0.19 -4.15 15.71
C ASP A 250 0.22 -4.83 17.04
N GLN A 251 -0.27 -4.36 18.19
CA GLN A 251 0.03 -4.91 19.52
C GLN A 251 -0.96 -6.02 19.89
N PHE A 252 -0.85 -7.16 19.23
CA PHE A 252 -1.60 -8.35 19.63
C PHE A 252 -0.71 -9.60 19.58
N PRO A 253 -0.86 -10.53 20.55
CA PRO A 253 -0.16 -11.80 20.54
C PRO A 253 -0.78 -12.73 19.50
N LEU A 254 -0.01 -13.74 19.10
CA LEU A 254 -0.58 -14.91 18.47
C LEU A 254 -1.41 -15.66 19.51
N THR A 255 -2.73 -15.63 19.40
CA THR A 255 -3.60 -16.50 20.21
C THR A 255 -3.32 -17.95 19.85
N ALA A 256 -3.08 -18.79 20.87
CA ALA A 256 -2.94 -20.23 20.76
C ALA A 256 -4.12 -20.86 20.00
#